data_AF-A0A1Y2CLZ6-F1
#
_entry.id   AF-A0A1Y2CLZ6-F1
#
_cell.length_a   1.000
_cell.length_b   1.000
_cell.length_c   1.000
_cell.angle_alpha   90.00
_cell.angle_beta   90.00
_cell.angle_gamma   90.00
#
_symmetry.space_group_name_H-M   'P 1'
#
loop_
_entity.id
_entity.type
_entity.pdbx_description
1 polymer ?
#
loop_
_entity_poly.entity_id
_entity_poly.type
_entity_poly.pdbx_seq_one_letter_code
_entity_poly.pdbx_strand_id
1 'polypeptide(L)' 'DRCKTRKRKCDGAKPFCGNCIRGEPDPHVTCTYNIESKKRGPKKGYQKELMNRMATIEA' A
#
# COMPACT_ATOMS: atom_id res chain seq x y z
N ASP A 1 -0.45 6.63 -8.20
CA ASP A 1 0.92 6.87 -7.67
C ASP A 1 1.86 7.38 -8.76
N ARG A 2 1.71 8.65 -9.17
CA ARG A 2 2.50 9.23 -10.27
C ARG A 2 3.99 9.36 -9.92
N CYS A 3 4.30 9.66 -8.66
CA CYS A 3 5.68 9.69 -8.16
C CYS A 3 6.35 8.32 -8.24
N LYS A 4 5.68 7.20 -7.91
CA LYS A 4 6.19 5.85 -8.19
C LYS A 4 6.48 5.64 -9.66
N THR A 5 5.50 5.92 -10.52
CA THR A 5 5.62 5.66 -11.96
C THR A 5 6.78 6.44 -12.56
N ARG A 6 6.96 7.70 -12.13
CA ARG A 6 8.07 8.57 -12.56
C ARG A 6 9.37 8.33 -11.78
N LYS A 7 9.40 7.39 -10.83
CA LYS A 7 10.53 7.11 -9.93
C LYS A 7 11.07 8.37 -9.22
N ARG A 8 10.18 9.30 -8.88
CA ARG A 8 10.50 10.52 -8.13
C ARG A 8 10.12 10.34 -6.66
N LYS A 9 10.85 11.01 -5.76
CA LYS A 9 10.51 11.05 -4.34
C LYS A 9 9.17 11.79 -4.18
N CYS A 10 8.16 11.14 -3.63
CA CYS A 10 6.91 11.80 -3.25
C CYS A 10 7.09 12.48 -1.90
N ASP A 11 6.75 13.77 -1.81
CA ASP A 11 6.71 14.53 -0.56
C ASP A 11 5.44 14.26 0.27
N GLY A 12 4.45 13.56 -0.30
CA GLY A 12 3.28 13.06 0.44
C GLY A 12 2.26 14.14 0.84
N ALA A 13 2.44 15.40 0.40
CA ALA A 13 1.46 16.46 0.63
C ALA A 13 0.11 16.12 -0.03
N LYS A 14 -0.98 16.43 0.68
CA LYS A 14 -2.36 16.25 0.22
C LYS A 14 -3.00 17.63 0.03
N PRO A 15 -3.77 17.88 -1.04
CA PRO A 15 -4.27 16.92 -2.04
C PRO A 15 -3.25 16.55 -3.14
N PHE A 16 -2.19 17.35 -3.35
CA PHE A 16 -1.17 17.10 -4.35
C PHE A 16 0.24 17.28 -3.78
N CYS A 17 1.14 16.38 -4.17
CA CYS A 17 2.56 16.50 -3.84
C CYS A 17 3.22 17.66 -4.61
N GLY A 18 4.25 18.30 -4.05
CA GLY A 18 4.97 19.41 -4.70
C GLY A 18 5.52 19.05 -6.08
N ASN A 19 5.94 17.78 -6.27
CA ASN A 19 6.34 17.28 -7.59
C ASN A 19 5.17 17.10 -8.56
N CYS A 20 3.98 16.78 -8.03
CA CYS A 20 2.75 16.61 -8.77
C CYS A 20 2.18 17.96 -9.22
N ILE A 21 2.43 19.02 -8.45
CA ILE A 21 2.05 20.40 -8.76
C ILE A 21 2.98 20.99 -9.85
N ARG A 22 4.29 20.70 -9.78
CA ARG A 22 5.28 21.22 -10.74
C ARG A 22 5.27 20.49 -12.09
N GLY A 23 4.97 19.19 -12.08
CA GLY A 23 4.96 18.35 -13.27
C GLY A 23 3.61 18.36 -13.96
N GLU A 24 3.37 19.43 -14.72
CA GLU A 24 2.22 19.74 -15.58
C GLU A 24 0.81 19.65 -14.92
N PRO A 25 -0.03 20.68 -15.08
CA PRO A 25 -1.39 20.70 -14.58
C PRO A 25 -2.30 19.89 -15.50
N ASP A 26 -2.17 18.56 -15.49
CA ASP A 26 -3.27 17.73 -15.93
C ASP A 26 -4.37 17.81 -14.85
N PRO A 27 -5.57 18.34 -15.15
CA PRO A 27 -6.60 18.58 -14.15
C PRO A 27 -7.21 17.29 -13.56
N HIS A 28 -6.88 16.11 -14.09
CA HIS A 28 -7.30 14.80 -13.59
C HIS A 28 -6.21 14.09 -12.76
N VAL A 29 -5.22 14.85 -12.30
CA VAL A 29 -4.12 14.34 -11.48
C VAL A 29 -4.63 13.93 -10.10
N THR A 30 -4.90 12.66 -9.88
CA THR A 30 -5.14 12.16 -8.51
C THR A 30 -3.80 11.73 -7.89
N CYS A 31 -3.28 12.52 -6.95
CA CYS A 31 -2.07 12.17 -6.18
C CYS A 31 -2.39 11.10 -5.13
N THR A 32 -2.51 9.85 -5.57
CA THR A 32 -2.84 8.69 -4.74
C THR A 32 -1.61 8.05 -4.08
N TYR A 33 -0.67 8.85 -3.56
CA TYR A 33 0.47 8.30 -2.82
C TYR A 33 -0.05 7.61 -1.55
N ASN A 34 -0.24 6.30 -1.64
CA ASN A 34 -0.79 5.50 -0.56
C ASN A 34 0.38 4.91 0.24
N ILE A 35 0.69 5.57 1.35
CA ILE A 35 1.74 5.17 2.30
C ILE A 35 1.31 3.97 3.13
N GLU A 36 0.07 3.47 2.96
CA GLU A 36 -0.33 2.18 3.52
C GLU A 36 0.47 1.08 2.83
N SER A 37 1.65 0.81 3.38
CA SER A 37 2.33 -0.46 3.19
C SER A 37 1.30 -1.54 3.48
N LYS A 38 1.02 -2.41 2.51
CA LYS A 38 0.13 -3.55 2.70
C LYS A 38 0.58 -4.23 3.98
N LYS A 39 -0.29 -4.24 5.01
CA LYS A 39 0.00 -4.95 6.26
C LYS A 39 0.41 -6.35 5.83
N ARG A 40 1.62 -6.75 6.20
CA ARG A 40 2.16 -8.07 5.84
C ARG A 40 1.08 -9.09 6.23
N GLY A 41 0.81 -10.04 5.34
CA GLY A 41 -0.09 -11.13 5.64
C GLY A 41 0.33 -11.86 6.92
N PRO A 42 -0.56 -12.69 7.49
CA PRO A 42 -0.24 -13.49 8.66
C PRO A 42 1.09 -14.23 8.47
N LYS A 43 1.84 -14.43 9.57
CA LYS A 43 3.17 -15.06 9.56
C LYS A 43 3.13 -16.36 8.75
N LYS A 44 4.16 -16.63 7.95
CA LYS A 44 4.28 -17.90 7.20
C LYS A 44 4.08 -19.08 8.16
N GLY A 45 3.09 -19.93 7.88
CA GLY A 45 2.73 -21.08 8.73
C GLY A 45 1.61 -20.81 9.74
N TYR A 46 1.19 -19.57 9.97
CA TYR A 46 0.09 -19.23 10.88
C TYR A 46 -1.21 -19.93 10.48
N GLN A 47 -1.51 -19.98 9.18
CA GLN A 47 -2.68 -20.69 8.66
C GLN A 47 -2.62 -22.19 8.96
N LYS A 48 -1.43 -22.81 8.85
CA LYS A 48 -1.24 -24.24 9.12
C LYS A 48 -1.38 -24.55 10.62
N GLU A 49 -0.84 -23.70 11.48
CA GLU A 49 -1.01 -23.83 12.94
C GLU A 49 -2.48 -23.72 13.34
N LEU A 50 -3.20 -22.76 12.73
CA LEU A 50 -4.63 -22.58 12.97
C LEU A 50 -5.44 -23.82 12.54
N MET A 51 -5.15 -24.36 11.35
CA MET A 51 -5.78 -25.59 10.85
C MET A 51 -5.52 -26.79 11.77
N ASN A 52 -4.29 -26.96 12.25
CA ASN A 52 -3.97 -28.05 13.19
C ASN A 52 -4.72 -27.92 14.51
N ARG A 53 -4.85 -26.69 15.05
CA ARG A 53 -5.63 -26.46 16.27
C ARG A 53 -7.12 -26.77 16.07
N MET A 54 -7.69 -26.40 14.92
CA MET A 54 -9.06 -26.78 14.58
C MET A 54 -9.22 -28.30 14.53
N ALA A 55 -8.34 -29.00 13.83
CA ALA A 55 -8.37 -30.45 13.72
C ALA A 55 -8.28 -31.16 15.09
N THR A 56 -7.53 -30.61 16.05
CA THR A 56 -7.45 -31.19 17.41
C THR A 56 -8.71 -30.97 18.25
N ILE A 57 -9.51 -29.94 17.95
CA ILE A 57 -10.74 -29.61 18.69
C ILE A 57 -11.94 -30.34 18.09
N GLU A 58 -11.93 -30.59 16.77
CA GLU A 58 -12.99 -31.31 16.06
C GLU A 58 -12.89 -32.84 16.16
N ALA A 59 -11.83 -33.37 16.78
CA ALA A 59 -11.57 -34.80 17.00
C ALA A 59 -11.99 -35.25 18.40
#